data_AF-A0A022XM83-F1
#
_entry.id   AF-A0A022XM83-F1
#
_cell.length_a   1.000
_cell.length_b   1.000
_cell.length_c   1.000
_cell.angle_alpha   90.00
_cell.angle_beta   90.00
_cell.angle_gamma   90.00
#
_symmetry.space_group_name_H-M   'P 1'
#
loop_
_entity.id
_entity.type
_entity.pdbx_description
1 polymer ?
#
loop_
_entity_poly.entity_id
_entity_poly.type
_entity_poly.pdbx_seq_one_letter_code
_entity_poly.pdbx_strand_id
1 'polypeptide(L)'
;MHFISLITLSLVAVANGAALKEEATPGNGNNLVPAQVCKVGYNYCGWYLADGLGWGNVPDLQGLYDCVSPTSARYLEHCSKGCTSGCAHCA
;
A
#
# COMPACT_ATOMS: atom_id res chain seq x y z
N MET A 1 12.03 42.78 -32.90
CA MET A 1 11.48 41.53 -33.45
C MET A 1 11.67 40.46 -32.38
N HIS A 2 10.60 40.12 -31.67
CA HIS A 2 10.61 39.21 -30.52
C HIS A 2 10.57 37.76 -31.02
N PHE A 3 11.63 36.99 -30.80
CA PHE A 3 11.64 35.55 -31.02
C PHE A 3 11.45 34.87 -29.66
N ILE A 4 10.20 34.52 -29.36
CA ILE A 4 9.83 33.77 -28.16
C ILE A 4 10.21 32.32 -28.44
N SER A 5 11.30 31.86 -27.82
CA SER A 5 11.75 30.47 -27.85
C SER A 5 10.84 29.64 -26.96
N LEU A 6 9.87 28.95 -27.58
CA LEU A 6 9.03 27.97 -26.90
C LEU A 6 9.81 26.67 -26.77
N ILE A 7 10.48 26.49 -25.63
CA ILE A 7 11.07 25.21 -25.23
C ILE A 7 9.90 24.27 -24.92
N THR A 8 9.61 23.38 -25.86
CA THR A 8 8.69 22.27 -25.66
C THR A 8 9.36 21.25 -24.73
N LEU A 9 9.06 21.31 -23.44
CA LEU A 9 9.31 20.19 -22.53
C LEU A 9 8.41 19.02 -22.95
N SER A 10 8.95 18.09 -23.72
CA SER A 10 8.32 16.79 -23.93
C SER A 10 8.38 16.01 -22.61
N LEU A 11 7.27 16.01 -21.88
CA LEU A 11 7.02 15.11 -20.75
C LEU A 11 6.93 13.68 -21.31
N VAL A 12 8.00 12.91 -21.21
CA VAL A 12 7.97 11.48 -21.52
C VAL A 12 7.30 10.79 -20.34
N ALA A 13 6.00 10.55 -20.45
CA ALA A 13 5.31 9.64 -19.56
C ALA A 13 5.82 8.21 -19.85
N VAL A 14 6.75 7.73 -19.02
CA VAL A 14 7.09 6.32 -18.99
C VAL A 14 5.91 5.60 -18.36
N ALA A 15 4.95 5.17 -19.18
CA ALA A 15 3.89 4.27 -18.79
C ALA A 15 4.49 2.87 -18.60
N ASN A 16 5.23 2.68 -17.51
CA ASN A 16 5.40 1.33 -16.97
C ASN A 16 4.00 0.96 -16.45
N GLY A 17 3.33 0.03 -17.10
CA GLY A 17 2.00 -0.48 -16.71
C GLY A 17 1.98 -1.22 -15.37
N ALA A 18 2.78 -0.81 -14.39
CA ALA A 18 2.51 -1.07 -12.99
C ALA A 18 1.28 -0.22 -12.66
N ALA A 19 0.09 -0.83 -12.72
CA ALA A 19 -1.04 -0.35 -11.95
C ALA A 19 -0.48 0.07 -10.59
N LEU A 20 -0.70 1.33 -10.20
CA LEU A 20 -0.26 1.87 -8.92
C LEU A 20 -0.85 0.93 -7.86
N LYS A 21 -0.07 -0.05 -7.43
CA LYS A 21 -0.54 -1.09 -6.53
C LYS A 21 -0.65 -0.36 -5.21
N GLU A 22 -1.88 -0.10 -4.78
CA GLU A 22 -2.13 0.57 -3.51
C GLU A 22 -1.35 -0.16 -2.42
N GLU A 23 -0.44 0.54 -1.76
CA GLU A 23 0.37 -0.05 -0.70
C GLU A 23 -0.15 0.43 0.64
N ALA A 24 -0.24 -0.50 1.58
CA ALA A 24 -0.38 -0.15 2.97
C ALA A 24 0.99 0.28 3.51
N THR A 25 1.03 1.33 4.33
CA THR A 25 2.26 1.83 4.97
C THR A 25 2.00 2.24 6.44
N PRO A 26 3.05 2.20 7.30
CA PRO A 26 2.98 2.62 8.71
C PRO A 26 2.28 3.95 8.98
N GLY A 27 2.36 4.94 8.06
CA GLY A 27 1.63 6.21 8.15
C GLY A 27 1.77 6.96 9.48
N ASN A 28 1.01 8.05 9.63
CA ASN A 28 0.76 8.59 10.97
C ASN A 28 -0.41 7.78 11.52
N GLY A 29 -0.10 6.69 12.24
CA GLY A 29 -1.07 5.75 12.79
C GLY A 29 -2.15 6.43 13.65
N ASN A 30 -3.10 5.65 14.16
CA ASN A 30 -4.20 6.11 15.03
C ASN A 30 -3.75 6.74 16.37
N ASN A 31 -2.45 7.01 16.57
CA ASN A 31 -1.80 7.52 17.79
C ASN A 31 -1.97 6.63 19.03
N LEU A 32 -2.55 5.44 18.89
CA LEU A 32 -2.78 4.50 19.99
C LEU A 32 -1.70 3.41 20.08
N VAL A 33 -1.07 3.07 18.95
CA VAL A 33 0.00 2.06 18.85
C VAL A 33 1.09 2.57 17.92
N PRO A 34 2.38 2.52 18.31
CA PRO A 34 3.47 2.85 17.40
C PRO A 34 3.51 1.83 16.26
N ALA A 35 3.56 2.32 15.03
CA ALA A 35 3.54 1.47 13.86
C ALA A 35 4.71 0.47 13.88
N GLN A 36 4.39 -0.83 13.84
CA GLN A 36 5.33 -1.94 13.85
C GLN A 36 5.68 -2.38 12.43
N VAL A 37 6.83 -3.04 12.27
CA VAL A 37 7.22 -3.60 10.97
C VAL A 37 6.46 -4.88 10.64
N CYS A 38 6.11 -5.07 9.37
CA CYS A 38 5.63 -6.36 8.89
C CYS A 38 6.81 -7.28 8.53
N LYS A 39 6.60 -8.59 8.54
CA LYS A 39 7.61 -9.57 8.15
C LYS A 39 7.56 -9.78 6.64
N VAL A 40 8.66 -9.45 5.95
CA VAL A 40 8.74 -9.58 4.50
C VAL A 40 8.47 -11.02 4.05
N GLY A 41 7.66 -11.16 3.00
CA GLY A 41 7.21 -12.43 2.45
C GLY A 41 6.04 -13.08 3.18
N TYR A 42 5.45 -12.41 4.17
CA TYR A 42 4.22 -12.84 4.83
C TYR A 42 3.03 -12.03 4.32
N ASN A 43 1.89 -12.70 4.22
CA ASN A 43 0.63 -12.03 3.93
C ASN A 43 -0.01 -11.52 5.22
N TYR A 44 -0.71 -10.39 5.10
CA TYR A 44 -1.42 -9.73 6.18
C TYR A 44 -2.81 -9.30 5.73
N CYS A 45 -3.76 -9.36 6.65
CA CYS A 45 -5.06 -8.72 6.46
C CYS A 45 -4.94 -7.21 6.72
N GLY A 46 -5.69 -6.40 5.97
CA GLY A 46 -5.71 -4.95 6.14
C GLY A 46 -6.03 -4.52 7.57
N TRP A 47 -7.06 -5.10 8.18
CA TRP A 47 -7.41 -4.84 9.58
C TRP A 47 -6.25 -5.14 10.55
N TYR A 48 -5.43 -6.15 10.27
CA TYR A 48 -4.27 -6.46 11.11
C TYR A 48 -3.13 -5.47 10.91
N LEU A 49 -2.92 -4.98 9.69
CA LEU A 49 -1.95 -3.92 9.43
C LEU A 49 -2.35 -2.64 10.19
N ALA A 50 -3.63 -2.27 10.14
CA ALA A 50 -4.14 -1.08 10.79
C ALA A 50 -4.12 -1.18 12.32
N ASP A 51 -4.74 -2.22 12.89
CA ASP A 51 -4.94 -2.32 14.34
C ASP A 51 -3.81 -3.08 15.04
N GLY A 52 -3.34 -4.18 14.44
CA GLY A 52 -2.32 -5.06 15.00
C GLY A 52 -0.91 -4.50 14.89
N LEU A 53 -0.59 -3.88 13.73
CA LEU A 53 0.69 -3.22 13.50
C LEU A 53 0.61 -1.71 13.61
N GLY A 54 -0.54 -1.10 13.85
CA GLY A 54 -0.66 0.35 14.05
C GLY A 54 -0.45 1.19 12.78
N TRP A 55 -0.66 0.63 11.58
CA TRP A 55 -0.44 1.34 10.32
C TRP A 55 -1.56 2.35 10.04
N GLY A 56 -1.18 3.60 9.76
CA GLY A 56 -2.13 4.69 9.48
C GLY A 56 -2.64 4.74 8.05
N ASN A 57 -1.93 4.15 7.10
CA ASN A 57 -2.29 4.18 5.69
C ASN A 57 -2.59 2.76 5.22
N VAL A 58 -3.81 2.27 5.48
CA VAL A 58 -4.28 0.97 4.97
C VAL A 58 -5.51 1.21 4.09
N PRO A 59 -5.39 1.07 2.75
CA PRO A 59 -6.46 1.46 1.82
C PRO A 59 -7.76 0.65 1.98
N ASP A 60 -7.65 -0.63 2.33
CA ASP A 60 -8.76 -1.55 2.50
C ASP A 60 -8.52 -2.48 3.69
N LEU A 61 -9.34 -2.35 4.74
CA LEU A 61 -9.26 -3.18 5.94
C LEU A 61 -9.68 -4.64 5.69
N GLN A 62 -10.45 -4.91 4.64
CA GLN A 62 -10.83 -6.26 4.23
C GLN A 62 -9.87 -6.83 3.17
N GLY A 63 -8.85 -6.07 2.78
CA GLY A 63 -7.89 -6.47 1.78
C GLY A 63 -6.88 -7.49 2.29
N LEU A 64 -6.35 -8.28 1.37
CA LEU A 64 -5.17 -9.11 1.54
C LEU A 64 -3.95 -8.36 1.01
N TYR A 65 -2.86 -8.36 1.78
CA TYR A 65 -1.62 -7.66 1.46
C TYR A 65 -0.43 -8.60 1.58
N ASP A 66 0.57 -8.40 0.73
CA ASP A 66 1.87 -9.07 0.77
C ASP A 66 2.93 -8.10 1.29
N CYS A 67 3.59 -8.43 2.41
CA CYS A 67 4.64 -7.58 2.96
C CYS A 67 5.90 -7.63 2.07
N VAL A 68 6.14 -6.55 1.32
CA VAL A 68 7.26 -6.44 0.37
C VAL A 68 8.48 -5.76 0.99
N SER A 69 8.29 -4.96 2.05
CA SER A 69 9.35 -4.38 2.87
C SER A 69 8.87 -4.22 4.31
N PRO A 70 9.75 -4.02 5.30
CA PRO A 70 9.33 -3.87 6.70
C PRO A 70 8.26 -2.79 6.95
N THR A 71 8.15 -1.80 6.07
CA THR A 71 7.25 -0.65 6.18
C THR A 71 6.37 -0.47 4.94
N SER A 72 6.21 -1.49 4.10
CA SER A 72 5.26 -1.46 2.98
C SER A 72 4.70 -2.84 2.72
N ALA A 73 3.38 -2.91 2.64
CA ALA A 73 2.65 -4.10 2.25
C ALA A 73 1.83 -3.82 0.99
N ARG A 74 2.08 -4.62 -0.04
CA ARG A 74 1.51 -4.49 -1.37
C ARG A 74 0.12 -5.10 -1.39
N TYR A 75 -0.92 -4.33 -1.73
CA TYR A 75 -2.27 -4.85 -1.86
C TYR A 75 -2.35 -5.96 -2.93
N LEU A 76 -3.01 -7.06 -2.61
CA LEU A 76 -3.23 -8.19 -3.51
C LEU A 76 -4.66 -8.17 -4.05
N GLU A 77 -5.65 -8.18 -3.16
CA GLU A 77 -7.07 -8.28 -3.49
C GLU A 77 -7.97 -7.85 -2.33
N HIS A 78 -9.23 -7.54 -2.62
CA HIS A 78 -10.28 -7.30 -1.63
C HIS A 78 -10.98 -8.62 -1.29
N CYS A 79 -11.07 -8.98 -0.01
CA CYS A 79 -11.78 -10.18 0.39
C CYS A 79 -13.28 -9.91 0.57
N SER A 80 -14.12 -10.37 -0.36
CA SER A 80 -15.57 -10.13 -0.33
C SER A 80 -16.30 -10.71 0.89
N LYS A 81 -15.73 -11.72 1.55
CA LYS A 81 -16.23 -12.30 2.81
C LYS A 81 -15.37 -11.95 4.03
N GLY A 82 -14.44 -11.00 3.86
CA GLY A 82 -13.45 -10.64 4.86
C GLY A 82 -12.16 -11.46 4.78
N CYS A 83 -11.12 -10.94 5.42
CA CYS A 83 -9.80 -11.57 5.50
C CYS A 83 -9.63 -12.31 6.84
N THR A 84 -9.17 -13.55 6.78
CA THR A 84 -9.03 -14.47 7.93
C THR A 84 -7.59 -14.50 8.44
N SER A 85 -7.40 -14.61 9.76
CA SER A 85 -6.08 -14.69 10.42
C SER A 85 -5.53 -16.13 10.57
N GLY A 86 -4.30 -16.28 11.10
CA GLY A 86 -3.59 -17.57 11.26
C GLY A 86 -2.67 -17.89 10.07
N CYS A 87 -3.19 -17.74 8.86
CA CYS A 87 -2.45 -17.50 7.61
C CYS A 87 -3.31 -16.50 6.84
N ALA A 88 -2.87 -15.28 6.57
CA ALA A 88 -3.75 -14.30 5.96
C ALA A 88 -4.23 -14.75 4.58
N HIS A 89 -5.54 -14.87 4.40
CA HIS A 89 -6.22 -15.23 3.15
C HIS A 89 -7.66 -14.74 3.15
N CYS A 90 -8.26 -14.63 1.98
CA CYS A 90 -9.68 -14.34 1.83
C CYS A 90 -10.54 -15.58 2.13
N ALA A 91 -11.66 -15.38 2.84
CA ALA A 91 -12.65 -16.41 3.18
C ALA A 91 -13.66 -16.72 2.05
#